data_AF-A0A820M1T7-F1
#
_entry.id   AF-A0A820M1T7-F1
#
_cell.length_a   1.000
_cell.length_b   1.000
_cell.length_c   1.000
_cell.angle_alpha   90.00
_cell.angle_beta   90.00
_cell.angle_gamma   90.00
#
_symmetry.space_group_name_H-M   'P 1'
#
loop_
_entity.id
_entity.type
_entity.pdbx_description
1 polymer ?
#
loop_
_entity_poly.entity_id
_entity_poly.type
_entity_poly.pdbx_seq_one_letter_code
_entity_poly.pdbx_strand_id
1 'polypeptide(L)'
;EQRASLQTSLIILKEQYKFKTIHFWGKILGITEDYFIIQGRQKDELRDRQFLYSKDCVNWNMLTPANDEAKDSTEVCQGRFTGDPSNDFEVTKYNITNEDTEDENIEEVKSSVREEDRLAATLSKIEQDALIIPRGAYILQPNGDVERNRTFAGMEKRMIFFN
;
A
#
# COMPACT_ATOMS: atom_id res chain seq x y z
N GLU A 1 8.75 -9.33 21.95
CA GLU A 1 7.40 -9.93 21.88
C GLU A 1 6.78 -9.80 20.49
N GLN A 2 6.58 -8.58 19.96
CA GLN A 2 5.94 -8.32 18.65
C GLN A 2 6.47 -9.18 17.48
N ARG A 3 7.78 -9.43 17.39
CA ARG A 3 8.37 -10.27 16.33
C ARG A 3 7.92 -11.73 16.37
N ALA A 4 7.75 -12.30 17.57
CA ALA A 4 7.31 -13.69 17.71
C ALA A 4 5.82 -13.81 17.36
N SER A 5 4.99 -12.87 17.82
CA SER A 5 3.57 -12.80 17.47
C SER A 5 3.38 -12.64 15.96
N LEU A 6 4.17 -11.77 15.32
CA LEU A 6 4.11 -11.55 13.87
C LEU A 6 4.42 -12.82 13.08
N GLN A 7 5.42 -13.59 13.48
CA GLN A 7 5.79 -14.85 12.81
C GLN A 7 4.66 -15.87 12.87
N THR A 8 4.03 -16.02 14.03
CA THR A 8 2.89 -16.93 14.20
C THR A 8 1.69 -16.46 13.38
N SER A 9 1.36 -15.17 13.45
CA SER A 9 0.26 -14.57 12.70
C SER A 9 0.42 -14.73 11.19
N LEU A 10 1.64 -14.52 10.65
CA LEU A 10 1.92 -14.71 9.22
C LEU A 10 1.57 -16.13 8.74
N ILE A 11 1.88 -17.16 9.52
CA ILE A 11 1.59 -18.55 9.17
C ILE A 11 0.08 -18.80 9.16
N ILE A 12 -0.63 -18.30 10.18
CA ILE A 12 -2.09 -18.44 10.30
C ILE A 12 -2.79 -17.72 9.14
N LEU A 13 -2.41 -16.47 8.86
CA LEU A 13 -3.01 -15.66 7.81
C LEU A 13 -2.77 -16.25 6.42
N LYS A 14 -1.59 -16.84 6.20
CA LYS A 14 -1.28 -17.51 4.93
C LYS A 14 -2.30 -18.60 4.62
N GLU A 15 -2.62 -19.43 5.62
CA GLU A 15 -3.58 -20.52 5.46
C GLU A 15 -5.02 -20.00 5.37
N GLN A 16 -5.40 -19.07 6.26
CA GLN A 16 -6.75 -18.52 6.33
C GLN A 16 -7.19 -17.85 5.01
N TYR A 17 -6.31 -17.06 4.40
CA TYR A 17 -6.58 -16.33 3.16
C TYR A 17 -6.06 -17.05 1.91
N LYS A 18 -5.50 -18.26 2.06
CA LYS A 18 -4.95 -19.09 0.98
C LYS A 18 -3.91 -18.35 0.13
N PHE A 19 -3.07 -17.53 0.77
CA PHE A 19 -1.99 -16.84 0.08
C PHE A 19 -0.88 -17.82 -0.31
N LYS A 20 -0.37 -17.70 -1.54
CA LYS A 20 0.80 -18.45 -2.00
C LYS A 20 2.04 -17.99 -1.23
N THR A 21 2.21 -16.68 -1.11
CA THR A 21 3.28 -16.06 -0.35
C THR A 21 2.76 -14.90 0.50
N ILE A 22 3.36 -14.69 1.66
CA ILE A 22 2.99 -13.63 2.60
C ILE A 22 4.28 -13.00 3.12
N HIS A 23 4.31 -11.67 3.21
CA HIS A 23 5.47 -10.92 3.66
C HIS A 23 5.03 -9.79 4.57
N PHE A 24 5.84 -9.51 5.58
CA PHE A 24 5.71 -8.26 6.31
C PHE A 24 6.16 -7.12 5.39
N TRP A 25 5.26 -6.18 5.12
CA TRP A 25 5.53 -5.05 4.24
C TRP A 25 6.30 -3.95 4.99
N GLY A 26 5.82 -3.62 6.19
CA GLY A 26 6.39 -2.54 6.98
C GLY A 26 5.45 -2.04 8.06
N LYS A 27 5.79 -0.85 8.58
CA LYS A 27 5.06 -0.20 9.67
C LYS A 27 4.84 1.27 9.32
N ILE A 28 3.62 1.75 9.51
CA ILE A 28 3.26 3.17 9.36
C ILE A 28 3.06 3.73 10.76
N LEU A 29 3.79 4.79 11.07
CA LEU A 29 3.78 5.39 12.40
C LEU A 29 2.61 6.36 12.53
N GLY A 30 1.78 6.13 13.56
CA GLY A 30 0.69 7.02 13.91
C GLY A 30 1.05 7.95 15.06
N ILE A 31 0.09 8.77 15.48
CA ILE A 31 0.21 9.64 16.67
C ILE A 31 -0.09 8.85 17.94
N THR A 32 -1.20 8.11 17.95
CA THR A 32 -1.61 7.30 19.09
C THR A 32 -1.15 5.86 18.97
N GLU A 33 -1.41 5.23 17.82
CA GLU A 33 -1.10 3.83 17.56
C GLU A 33 -0.48 3.66 16.17
N ASP A 34 0.36 2.64 16.03
CA ASP A 34 1.04 2.36 14.78
C ASP A 34 0.36 1.24 13.99
N TYR A 35 0.44 1.32 12.67
CA TYR A 35 -0.09 0.30 11.77
C TYR A 35 1.01 -0.64 11.28
N PHE A 36 0.87 -1.92 11.59
CA PHE A 36 1.68 -2.99 11.01
C PHE A 36 1.01 -3.51 9.75
N ILE A 37 1.76 -3.58 8.66
CA ILE A 37 1.23 -3.93 7.34
C ILE A 37 1.84 -5.24 6.86
N ILE A 38 0.98 -6.15 6.42
CA ILE A 38 1.34 -7.40 5.76
C ILE A 38 0.85 -7.35 4.31
N GLN A 39 1.66 -7.86 3.40
CA GLN A 39 1.28 -8.08 2.02
C GLN A 39 1.14 -9.59 1.76
N GLY A 40 -0.07 -10.01 1.40
CA GLY A 40 -0.38 -11.33 0.88
C GLY A 40 -0.36 -11.33 -0.65
N ARG A 41 0.12 -12.41 -1.26
CA ARG A 41 0.11 -12.62 -2.71
C ARG A 41 -0.53 -13.95 -3.04
N GLN A 42 -1.36 -13.97 -4.07
CA GLN A 42 -2.02 -15.19 -4.54
C GLN A 42 -1.28 -15.80 -5.75
N LYS A 43 -1.96 -15.97 -6.87
CA LYS A 43 -1.45 -16.72 -8.01
C LYS A 43 -0.43 -15.90 -8.78
N ASP A 44 -0.79 -14.66 -9.13
CA ASP A 44 0.10 -13.70 -9.77
C ASP A 44 0.88 -12.91 -8.71
N GLU A 45 2.21 -12.92 -8.81
CA GLU A 45 3.08 -12.25 -7.83
C GLU A 45 3.04 -10.72 -7.89
N LEU A 46 2.54 -10.12 -8.98
CA LEU A 46 2.49 -8.67 -9.17
C LEU A 46 1.06 -8.11 -9.12
N ARG A 47 0.06 -8.83 -9.65
CA ARG A 47 -1.32 -8.34 -9.76
C ARG A 47 -2.16 -8.65 -8.52
N ASP A 48 -1.99 -9.83 -7.92
CA ASP A 48 -2.88 -10.31 -6.85
C ASP A 48 -2.34 -9.98 -5.45
N ARG A 49 -2.00 -8.70 -5.23
CA ARG A 49 -1.50 -8.22 -3.94
C ARG A 49 -2.64 -7.74 -3.06
N GLN A 50 -2.70 -8.26 -1.85
CA GLN A 50 -3.65 -7.85 -0.82
C GLN A 50 -2.89 -7.34 0.39
N PHE A 51 -3.40 -6.27 1.01
CA PHE A 51 -2.81 -5.69 2.20
C PHE A 51 -3.66 -6.00 3.40
N LEU A 52 -3.01 -6.36 4.50
CA LEU A 52 -3.64 -6.50 5.81
C LEU A 52 -2.95 -5.54 6.77
N TYR A 53 -3.73 -4.95 7.67
CA TYR A 53 -3.21 -4.13 8.74
C TYR A 53 -3.56 -4.69 10.12
N SER A 54 -2.72 -4.37 11.08
CA SER A 54 -2.92 -4.68 12.49
C SER A 54 -2.31 -3.59 13.36
N LYS A 55 -2.82 -3.43 14.57
CA LYS A 55 -2.26 -2.55 15.60
C LYS A 55 -1.49 -3.32 16.68
N ASP A 56 -1.84 -4.60 16.87
CA ASP A 56 -1.34 -5.45 17.95
C ASP A 56 -0.50 -6.66 17.46
N CYS A 57 -0.34 -6.82 16.13
CA CYS A 57 0.27 -7.97 15.46
C CYS A 57 -0.46 -9.31 15.66
N VAL A 58 -1.67 -9.29 16.23
CA VAL A 58 -2.47 -10.49 16.51
C VAL A 58 -3.77 -10.47 15.71
N ASN A 59 -4.49 -9.35 15.74
CA ASN A 59 -5.73 -9.16 15.01
C ASN A 59 -5.44 -8.41 13.71
N TRP A 60 -5.76 -9.06 12.58
CA TRP A 60 -5.47 -8.54 11.25
C TRP A 60 -6.76 -8.29 10.48
N ASN A 61 -6.85 -7.11 9.88
CA ASN A 61 -7.96 -6.70 9.04
C ASN A 61 -7.46 -6.52 7.60
N MET A 62 -8.30 -6.89 6.63
CA MET A 62 -7.99 -6.72 5.22
C MET A 62 -8.25 -5.26 4.82
N LEU A 63 -7.30 -4.64 4.14
CA LEU A 63 -7.50 -3.33 3.50
C LEU A 63 -8.21 -3.53 2.16
N THR A 64 -9.30 -2.80 1.98
CA THR A 64 -9.90 -2.62 0.66
C THR A 64 -8.99 -1.73 -0.19
N PRO A 65 -8.85 -1.99 -1.50
CA PRO A 65 -8.13 -1.09 -2.39
C PRO A 65 -8.73 0.31 -2.34
N ALA A 66 -7.89 1.33 -2.25
CA ALA A 66 -8.35 2.72 -2.22
C ALA A 66 -9.02 3.10 -3.54
N ASN A 67 -10.17 3.76 -3.42
CA ASN A 67 -10.85 4.38 -4.56
C ASN A 67 -10.01 5.53 -5.12
N ASP A 68 -10.18 5.88 -6.40
CA ASP A 68 -9.36 6.92 -7.02
C ASP A 68 -9.57 8.30 -6.35
N GLU A 69 -10.79 8.58 -5.91
CA GLU A 69 -11.10 9.77 -5.10
C GLU A 69 -10.29 9.85 -3.79
N ALA A 70 -10.06 8.71 -3.14
CA ALA A 70 -9.27 8.62 -1.92
C ALA A 70 -7.78 8.84 -2.20
N LYS A 71 -7.28 8.42 -3.37
CA LYS A 71 -5.90 8.68 -3.80
C LYS A 71 -5.68 10.18 -4.01
N ASP A 72 -6.55 10.84 -4.77
CA ASP A 72 -6.47 12.28 -5.02
C ASP A 72 -6.52 13.08 -3.72
N SER A 73 -7.45 12.70 -2.83
CA SER A 73 -7.62 13.37 -1.55
C SER A 73 -6.45 13.14 -0.61
N THR A 74 -5.76 11.99 -0.71
CA THR A 74 -4.54 11.70 0.07
C THR A 74 -3.37 12.60 -0.33
N GLU A 75 -3.32 13.07 -1.58
CA GLU A 75 -2.27 14.03 -2.01
C GLU A 75 -2.44 15.39 -1.36
N VAL A 76 -3.69 15.80 -1.15
CA VAL A 76 -4.05 17.08 -0.51
C VAL A 76 -4.02 16.96 1.01
N CYS A 77 -4.29 15.78 1.56
CA CYS A 77 -4.34 15.54 3.00
C CYS A 77 -2.94 15.53 3.62
N GLN A 78 -2.54 16.68 4.18
CA GLN A 78 -1.30 16.81 4.94
C GLN A 78 -1.53 16.49 6.42
N GLY A 79 -0.68 15.62 6.99
CA GLY A 79 -0.74 15.29 8.42
C GLY A 79 -0.22 13.89 8.71
N ARG A 80 -0.01 13.58 9.99
CA ARG A 80 0.30 12.21 10.42
C ARG A 80 -0.97 11.36 10.47
N PHE A 81 -0.81 10.04 10.50
CA PHE A 81 -1.91 9.12 10.83
C PHE A 81 -2.24 9.26 12.32
N THR A 82 -3.52 9.22 12.68
CA THR A 82 -3.94 9.30 14.08
C THR A 82 -3.70 7.95 14.77
N GLY A 83 -3.99 6.83 14.07
CA GLY A 83 -3.97 5.47 14.65
C GLY A 83 -5.36 4.84 14.82
N ASP A 84 -6.42 5.53 14.38
CA ASP A 84 -7.79 5.00 14.37
C ASP A 84 -8.32 4.89 12.92
N PRO A 85 -8.57 3.67 12.41
CA PRO A 85 -9.15 3.47 11.07
C PRO A 85 -10.47 4.19 10.83
N SER A 86 -11.25 4.44 11.89
CA SER A 86 -12.58 5.05 11.80
C SER A 86 -12.56 6.58 11.78
N ASN A 87 -11.38 7.18 11.94
CA ASN A 87 -11.23 8.62 11.98
C ASN A 87 -11.43 9.22 10.58
N ASP A 88 -12.26 10.26 10.48
CA ASP A 88 -12.52 10.98 9.25
C ASP A 88 -11.65 12.25 9.19
N PHE A 89 -10.90 12.42 8.11
CA PHE A 89 -10.15 13.65 7.85
C PHE A 89 -10.93 14.55 6.89
N GLU A 90 -11.08 15.81 7.26
CA GLU A 90 -11.59 16.85 6.35
C GLU A 90 -10.49 17.28 5.39
N VAL A 91 -10.72 17.06 4.10
CA VAL A 91 -9.87 17.50 3.00
C VAL A 91 -10.55 18.65 2.29
N THR A 92 -9.88 19.79 2.25
CA THR A 92 -10.35 20.97 1.51
C THR A 92 -9.61 21.02 0.18
N LYS A 93 -10.35 20.89 -0.92
CA LYS A 93 -9.85 21.05 -2.30
C LYS A 93 -10.28 22.41 -2.82
N TYR A 94 -9.42 23.05 -3.61
CA TYR A 94 -9.75 24.30 -4.30
C TYR A 94 -9.84 23.99 -5.79
N ASN A 95 -11.03 24.12 -6.35
CA ASN A 95 -11.21 24.02 -7.80
C ASN A 95 -11.13 25.44 -8.38
N ILE A 96 -10.25 25.63 -9.36
CA ILE A 96 -10.16 26.89 -10.10
C ILE A 96 -10.95 26.72 -11.38
N THR A 97 -12.03 27.47 -11.51
CA THR A 97 -12.82 27.53 -12.74
C THR A 97 -12.41 28.78 -13.51
N ASN A 98 -12.08 28.59 -14.80
CA ASN A 98 -11.58 29.60 -15.73
C ASN A 98 -10.15 30.10 -15.47
N GLU A 99 -9.16 29.18 -15.46
CA GLU A 99 -7.73 29.50 -15.29
C GLU A 99 -7.16 30.55 -16.27
N ASP A 100 -7.85 30.80 -17.41
CA ASP A 100 -7.36 31.67 -18.50
C ASP A 100 -8.16 32.99 -18.69
N THR A 101 -9.06 33.37 -17.77
CA THR A 101 -9.79 34.66 -17.83
C THR A 101 -9.58 35.49 -16.58
N GLU A 102 -9.73 36.82 -16.67
CA GLU A 102 -9.54 37.78 -15.55
C GLU A 102 -10.44 37.53 -14.33
N ASP A 103 -11.49 36.70 -14.47
CA ASP A 103 -12.41 36.28 -13.40
C ASP A 103 -12.14 34.82 -12.96
N GLU A 104 -10.98 34.59 -12.33
CA GLU A 104 -10.67 33.32 -11.65
C GLU A 104 -11.66 33.10 -10.49
N ASN A 105 -12.51 32.08 -10.59
CA ASN A 105 -13.37 31.67 -9.48
C ASN A 105 -12.73 30.49 -8.74
N ILE A 106 -12.43 30.69 -7.46
CA ILE A 106 -11.87 29.65 -6.59
C ILE A 106 -13.01 29.08 -5.74
N GLU A 107 -13.45 27.85 -6.06
CA GLU A 107 -14.46 27.13 -5.29
C GLU A 107 -13.80 26.21 -4.25
N GLU A 108 -14.13 26.42 -2.97
CA GLU A 108 -13.70 25.58 -1.86
C GLU A 108 -14.62 24.35 -1.74
N VAL A 109 -14.12 23.17 -2.10
CA VAL A 109 -14.82 21.89 -1.97
C VAL A 109 -14.28 21.12 -0.78
N LYS A 110 -15.11 20.97 0.25
CA LYS A 110 -14.80 20.14 1.42
C LYS A 110 -15.27 18.71 1.20
N SER A 111 -14.35 17.76 1.30
CA SER A 111 -14.61 16.32 1.25
C SER A 111 -14.05 15.66 2.50
N SER A 112 -14.73 14.65 3.05
CA SER A 112 -14.17 13.82 4.11
C SER A 112 -13.57 12.53 3.54
N VAL A 113 -12.46 12.06 4.12
CA VAL A 113 -11.83 10.78 3.77
C VAL A 113 -11.52 10.02 5.04
N ARG A 114 -11.90 8.74 5.08
CA ARG A 114 -11.57 7.85 6.19
C ARG A 114 -10.07 7.57 6.26
N GLU A 115 -9.56 7.45 7.47
CA GLU A 115 -8.16 7.13 7.71
C GLU A 115 -7.77 5.78 7.09
N GLU A 116 -8.67 4.79 7.12
CA GLU A 116 -8.47 3.50 6.45
C GLU A 116 -8.29 3.62 4.93
N ASP A 117 -9.11 4.44 4.27
CA ASP A 117 -9.01 4.66 2.81
C ASP A 117 -7.72 5.44 2.46
N ARG A 118 -7.36 6.42 3.29
CA ARG A 118 -6.10 7.16 3.19
C ARG A 118 -4.90 6.23 3.38
N LEU A 119 -4.98 5.27 4.31
CA LEU A 119 -3.94 4.27 4.55
C LEU A 119 -3.74 3.39 3.30
N ALA A 120 -4.84 2.88 2.72
CA ALA A 120 -4.81 2.11 1.50
C ALA A 120 -4.22 2.90 0.31
N ALA A 121 -4.60 4.17 0.17
CA ALA A 121 -4.09 5.05 -0.88
C ALA A 121 -2.59 5.31 -0.74
N THR A 122 -2.14 5.57 0.49
CA THR A 122 -0.73 5.79 0.81
C THR A 122 0.11 4.55 0.50
N LEU A 123 -0.38 3.36 0.86
CA LEU A 123 0.29 2.10 0.54
C LEU A 123 0.40 1.88 -0.97
N SER A 124 -0.67 2.15 -1.72
CA SER A 124 -0.65 2.04 -3.17
C SER A 124 0.38 2.97 -3.80
N LYS A 125 0.51 4.21 -3.30
CA LYS A 125 1.50 5.18 -3.80
C LYS A 125 2.93 4.73 -3.50
N ILE A 126 3.20 4.29 -2.28
CA ILE A 126 4.52 3.77 -1.90
C ILE A 126 4.88 2.54 -2.72
N GLU A 127 3.94 1.62 -2.96
CA GLU A 127 4.18 0.46 -3.84
C GLU A 127 4.47 0.87 -5.28
N GLN A 128 3.80 1.89 -5.80
CA GLN A 128 4.07 2.38 -7.14
C GLN A 128 5.47 3.01 -7.24
N ASP A 129 5.89 3.75 -6.22
CA ASP A 129 7.13 4.55 -6.25
C ASP A 129 8.38 3.77 -5.79
N ALA A 130 8.22 2.85 -4.85
CA ALA A 130 9.33 2.23 -4.11
C ALA A 130 9.40 0.70 -4.24
N LEU A 131 8.48 0.05 -4.96
CA LEU A 131 8.56 -1.39 -5.18
C LEU A 131 9.71 -1.72 -6.14
N ILE A 132 10.81 -2.17 -5.56
CA ILE A 132 11.99 -2.63 -6.30
C ILE A 132 12.09 -4.15 -6.31
N ILE A 133 12.49 -4.70 -7.45
CA ILE A 133 12.78 -6.13 -7.61
C ILE A 133 14.08 -6.32 -8.41
N PRO A 134 14.89 -7.34 -8.10
CA PRO A 134 16.02 -7.70 -8.93
C PRO A 134 15.58 -8.07 -10.35
N ARG A 135 16.35 -7.62 -11.35
CA ARG A 135 16.08 -7.99 -12.75
C ARG A 135 16.27 -9.50 -12.92
N GLY A 136 15.30 -10.17 -13.55
CA GLY A 136 15.32 -11.61 -13.78
C GLY A 136 14.85 -12.47 -12.60
N ALA A 137 14.45 -11.86 -11.47
CA ALA A 137 13.88 -12.58 -10.34
C ALA A 137 12.45 -13.08 -10.58
N TYR A 138 11.76 -12.57 -11.60
CA TYR A 138 10.41 -12.98 -11.99
C TYR A 138 10.35 -13.29 -13.49
N ILE A 139 9.47 -14.20 -13.88
CA ILE A 139 9.21 -14.61 -15.26
C ILE A 139 7.71 -14.50 -15.57
N LEU A 140 7.41 -14.10 -16.81
CA LEU A 140 6.06 -14.12 -17.35
C LEU A 140 5.77 -15.51 -17.93
N GLN A 141 4.74 -16.17 -17.42
CA GLN A 141 4.29 -17.45 -17.96
C GLN A 141 3.44 -17.26 -19.22
N PRO A 142 3.29 -18.30 -20.08
CA PRO A 142 2.46 -18.23 -21.28
C PRO A 142 0.98 -17.89 -21.03
N ASN A 143 0.49 -18.18 -19.81
CA ASN A 143 -0.87 -17.85 -19.38
C ASN A 143 -1.03 -16.37 -18.98
N GLY A 144 0.04 -15.58 -19.01
CA GLY A 144 0.05 -14.16 -18.64
C GLY A 144 0.27 -13.87 -17.16
N ASP A 145 0.45 -14.90 -16.31
CA ASP A 145 0.73 -14.74 -14.89
C ASP A 145 2.23 -14.53 -14.64
N VAL A 146 2.57 -13.73 -13.62
CA VAL A 146 3.95 -13.53 -13.18
C VAL A 146 4.31 -14.45 -12.02
N GLU A 147 5.38 -15.23 -12.17
CA GLU A 147 5.91 -16.11 -11.12
C GLU A 147 7.39 -15.82 -10.81
N ARG A 148 7.80 -16.10 -9.57
CA ARG A 148 9.22 -16.07 -9.16
C ARG A 148 10.05 -17.06 -9.97
N ASN A 149 11.17 -16.57 -10.49
CA ASN A 149 12.13 -17.38 -11.20
C ASN A 149 12.93 -18.27 -10.21
N ARG A 150 12.69 -19.58 -10.25
CA ARG A 150 13.37 -20.56 -9.38
C ARG A 150 14.85 -20.72 -9.70
N THR A 151 15.29 -20.37 -10.91
CA THR A 151 16.69 -20.47 -11.33
C THR A 151 17.46 -19.17 -11.13
N PHE A 152 16.83 -18.15 -10.53
CA PHE A 152 17.49 -16.90 -10.23
C PHE A 152 18.57 -17.09 -9.15
N ALA A 153 19.83 -17.03 -9.57
CA ALA A 153 21.00 -17.21 -8.70
C ALA A 153 21.51 -15.91 -8.05
N GLY A 154 20.80 -14.79 -8.24
CA GLY A 154 21.24 -13.46 -7.82
C GLY A 154 21.77 -12.61 -8.98
N MET A 155 21.88 -11.30 -8.73
CA MET A 155 22.51 -10.37 -9.69
C MET A 155 24.01 -10.31 -9.44
N GLU A 156 24.80 -10.32 -10.52
CA GLU A 156 26.23 -10.04 -10.41
C GLU A 156 26.47 -8.57 -10.02
N LYS A 157 27.45 -8.32 -9.15
CA LYS A 157 27.78 -6.98 -8.63
C LYS A 157 28.05 -5.93 -9.73
N ARG A 158 28.52 -6.32 -10.91
CA ARG A 158 28.80 -5.38 -12.02
C ARG A 158 27.55 -4.85 -12.71
N MET A 159 26.41 -5.51 -12.56
CA MET A 159 25.13 -5.10 -13.17
C MET A 159 24.37 -4.02 -12.38
N ILE A 160 24.91 -3.57 -11.24
CA ILE A 160 24.23 -2.62 -10.34
C ILE A 160 24.41 -1.16 -10.79
N PHE A 161 25.38 -0.89 -11.68
CA PHE A 161 25.53 0.44 -12.30
C PHE A 161 24.81 0.46 -13.63
N PHE A 162 23.71 1.22 -13.70
CA PHE A 162 23.15 1.66 -14.96
C PHE A 162 24.12 2.67 -15.60
N ASN A 163 24.44 2.45 -16.88
CA ASN A 163 25.13 3.41 -17.76
C ASN A 163 24.30 4.69 -17.91
#